data_AF-A0A1I2FTA7-F1
#
_entry.id   AF-A0A1I2FTA7-F1
#
_cell.length_a   1.000
_cell.length_b   1.000
_cell.length_c   1.000
_cell.angle_alpha   90.00
_cell.angle_beta   90.00
_cell.angle_gamma   90.00
#
_symmetry.space_group_name_H-M   'P 1'
#
loop_
_entity.id
_entity.type
_entity.pdbx_description
1 polymer ?
#
loop_
_entity_poly.entity_id
_entity_poly.type
_entity_poly.pdbx_seq_one_letter_code
_entity_poly.pdbx_strand_id
1 'polypeptide(L)'
;MSATAGASAPAPTSQGFGRVLVLVYAVFAVAATARAGVQLIRDWHEAPLAYALSAFAAAVYVVATVSLARRGRGSRTVAWTAVTVELVGVLAVGAFSFFRPDLFPEATVWSHLGEGYGYVPLVLPFVGLWWLRHTRPQPRS
;
A
#
# COMPACT_ATOMS: atom_id res chain seq x y z
N MET A 1 40.77 32.53 1.25
CA MET A 1 39.42 32.06 0.87
C MET A 1 39.58 30.73 0.14
N SER A 2 39.38 29.59 0.81
CA SER A 2 39.33 28.29 0.14
C SER A 2 38.11 27.55 0.68
N ALA A 3 37.05 27.51 -0.13
CA ALA A 3 35.85 26.75 0.14
C ALA A 3 36.13 25.28 -0.15
N THR A 4 36.11 24.44 0.87
CA THR A 4 36.06 22.98 0.71
C THR A 4 34.66 22.61 0.25
N ALA A 5 34.53 22.27 -1.05
CA ALA A 5 33.32 21.67 -1.59
C ALA A 5 33.07 20.34 -0.87
N GLY A 6 32.07 20.31 0.01
CA GLY A 6 31.62 19.10 0.67
C GLY A 6 31.01 18.16 -0.36
N ALA A 7 31.75 17.11 -0.72
CA ALA A 7 31.21 15.99 -1.47
C ALA A 7 30.04 15.39 -0.66
N SER A 8 28.81 15.58 -1.14
CA SER A 8 27.64 14.93 -0.57
C SER A 8 27.80 13.41 -0.76
N ALA A 9 28.19 12.71 0.30
CA ALA A 9 28.23 11.26 0.29
C ALA A 9 26.85 10.71 -0.13
N PRO A 10 26.77 9.74 -1.06
CA PRO A 10 25.51 9.17 -1.47
C PRO A 10 24.80 8.59 -0.24
N ALA A 11 23.56 9.02 -0.01
CA ALA A 11 22.76 8.49 1.10
C ALA A 11 22.71 6.96 0.97
N PRO A 12 22.91 6.20 2.07
CA PRO A 12 22.93 4.75 2.00
C PRO A 12 21.64 4.25 1.34
N THR A 13 21.75 3.28 0.43
CA THR A 13 20.64 2.77 -0.40
C THR A 13 19.40 2.38 0.41
N SER A 14 19.59 1.97 1.68
CA SER A 14 18.53 1.67 2.63
C SER A 14 17.69 2.87 3.07
N GLN A 15 18.27 4.08 3.11
CA GLN A 15 17.53 5.32 3.40
C GLN A 15 16.68 5.79 2.20
N GLY A 16 17.11 5.51 0.98
CA GLY A 16 16.34 5.84 -0.24
C GLY A 16 15.15 4.91 -0.46
N PHE A 17 15.35 3.59 -0.25
CA PHE A 17 14.33 2.60 -0.56
C PHE A 17 13.04 2.76 0.25
N GLY A 18 13.15 3.03 1.56
CA GLY A 18 11.96 3.25 2.40
C GLY A 18 11.10 4.43 1.93
N ARG A 19 11.73 5.48 1.39
CA ARG A 19 11.03 6.66 0.85
C ARG A 19 10.31 6.34 -0.46
N VAL A 20 10.91 5.54 -1.33
CA VAL A 20 10.26 5.04 -2.55
C VAL A 20 9.06 4.18 -2.20
N LEU A 21 9.20 3.25 -1.24
CA LEU A 21 8.09 2.42 -0.77
C LEU A 21 6.91 3.27 -0.27
N VAL A 22 7.19 4.26 0.58
CA VAL A 22 6.17 5.21 1.08
C VAL A 22 5.50 5.96 -0.06
N LEU A 23 6.24 6.42 -1.06
CA LEU A 23 5.68 7.12 -2.22
C LEU A 23 4.74 6.23 -3.04
N VAL A 24 5.13 4.97 -3.28
CA VAL A 24 4.26 4.01 -3.99
C VAL A 24 2.97 3.79 -3.21
N TYR A 25 3.06 3.57 -1.89
CA TYR A 25 1.90 3.48 -1.02
C TYR A 25 1.02 4.73 -1.06
N ALA A 26 1.63 5.93 -1.07
CA ALA A 26 0.91 7.19 -1.14
C ALA A 26 0.15 7.36 -2.46
N VAL A 27 0.75 6.98 -3.59
CA VAL A 27 0.09 7.01 -4.90
C VAL A 27 -1.13 6.09 -4.91
N PHE A 28 -0.98 4.86 -4.40
CA PHE A 28 -2.10 3.93 -4.27
C PHE A 28 -3.19 4.45 -3.34
N ALA A 29 -2.81 5.06 -2.21
CA ALA A 29 -3.75 5.66 -1.27
C ALA A 29 -4.60 6.75 -1.95
N VAL A 30 -3.96 7.67 -2.68
CA VAL A 30 -4.66 8.75 -3.40
C VAL A 30 -5.55 8.18 -4.51
N ALA A 31 -5.02 7.28 -5.34
CA ALA A 31 -5.76 6.68 -6.45
C ALA A 31 -6.98 5.88 -5.96
N ALA A 32 -6.80 5.06 -4.93
CA ALA A 32 -7.87 4.27 -4.33
C ALA A 32 -8.92 5.16 -3.65
N THR A 33 -8.50 6.20 -2.93
CA THR A 33 -9.42 7.15 -2.27
C THR A 33 -10.26 7.92 -3.28
N ALA A 34 -9.64 8.43 -4.35
CA ALA A 34 -10.36 9.14 -5.42
C ALA A 34 -11.39 8.22 -6.10
N ARG A 35 -10.97 6.99 -6.45
CA ARG A 35 -11.86 5.99 -7.04
C ARG A 35 -13.03 5.65 -6.12
N ALA A 36 -12.73 5.27 -4.88
CA ALA A 36 -13.74 4.93 -3.89
C ALA A 36 -14.71 6.08 -3.63
N GLY A 37 -14.22 7.32 -3.54
CA GLY A 37 -15.05 8.51 -3.35
C GLY A 37 -16.04 8.75 -4.49
N VAL A 38 -15.58 8.67 -5.74
CA VAL A 38 -16.47 8.80 -6.91
C VAL A 38 -17.51 7.68 -6.93
N GLN A 39 -17.08 6.45 -6.69
CA GLN A 39 -17.95 5.27 -6.67
C GLN A 39 -19.03 5.34 -5.58
N LEU A 40 -18.67 5.77 -4.37
CA LEU A 40 -19.61 5.89 -3.24
C LEU A 40 -20.68 6.96 -3.50
N ILE A 41 -20.29 8.08 -4.11
CA ILE A 41 -21.17 9.24 -4.31
C ILE A 41 -22.18 8.99 -5.43
N ARG A 42 -21.76 8.35 -6.52
CA ARG A 42 -22.57 8.26 -7.74
C ARG A 42 -23.42 7.01 -7.78
N ASP A 43 -22.84 5.86 -7.44
CA ASP A 43 -23.35 4.61 -7.98
C ASP A 43 -23.57 3.53 -6.91
N TRP A 44 -23.59 3.86 -5.61
CA TRP A 44 -23.58 2.88 -4.49
C TRP A 44 -24.40 1.59 -4.69
N HIS A 45 -25.59 1.70 -5.30
CA HIS A 45 -26.50 0.58 -5.53
C HIS A 45 -26.09 -0.39 -6.66
N GLU A 46 -25.16 0.00 -7.52
CA GLU A 46 -24.76 -0.76 -8.70
C GLU A 46 -23.76 -1.88 -8.37
N ALA A 47 -22.85 -1.63 -7.42
CA ALA A 47 -21.85 -2.60 -7.00
C ALA A 47 -21.43 -2.42 -5.53
N PRO A 48 -22.35 -2.56 -4.56
CA PRO A 48 -22.11 -2.17 -3.16
C PRO A 48 -20.91 -2.91 -2.54
N LEU A 49 -20.72 -4.19 -2.87
CA LEU A 49 -19.56 -4.96 -2.39
C LEU A 49 -18.24 -4.41 -2.96
N ALA A 50 -18.17 -4.19 -4.27
CA ALA A 50 -16.96 -3.68 -4.91
C ALA A 50 -16.60 -2.29 -4.36
N TYR A 51 -17.58 -1.42 -4.15
CA TYR A 51 -17.35 -0.07 -3.63
C TYR A 51 -16.94 -0.07 -2.16
N ALA A 52 -17.54 -0.93 -1.34
CA ALA A 52 -17.10 -1.12 0.04
C ALA A 52 -15.66 -1.63 0.11
N LEU A 53 -15.29 -2.59 -0.75
CA LEU A 53 -13.93 -3.11 -0.85
C LEU A 53 -12.94 -2.05 -1.35
N SER A 54 -13.32 -1.21 -2.31
CA SER A 54 -12.51 -0.07 -2.76
C SER A 54 -12.28 0.93 -1.63
N ALA A 55 -13.33 1.30 -0.87
CA ALA A 55 -13.21 2.20 0.26
C ALA A 55 -12.33 1.62 1.38
N PHE A 56 -12.49 0.32 1.67
CA PHE A 56 -11.65 -0.38 2.64
C PHE A 56 -10.18 -0.43 2.18
N ALA A 57 -9.92 -0.76 0.92
CA ALA A 57 -8.58 -0.75 0.35
C ALA A 57 -7.94 0.64 0.44
N ALA A 58 -8.69 1.71 0.12
CA ALA A 58 -8.21 3.08 0.27
C ALA A 58 -7.80 3.39 1.72
N ALA A 59 -8.62 3.01 2.71
CA ALA A 59 -8.29 3.18 4.12
C ALA A 59 -7.01 2.41 4.51
N VAL A 60 -6.86 1.16 4.06
CA VAL A 60 -5.66 0.35 4.30
C VAL A 60 -4.42 1.01 3.70
N TYR A 61 -4.49 1.50 2.46
CA TYR A 61 -3.37 2.19 1.81
C TYR A 61 -2.97 3.48 2.52
N VAL A 62 -3.94 4.27 3.00
CA VAL A 62 -3.67 5.46 3.81
C VAL A 62 -2.96 5.08 5.11
N VAL A 63 -3.47 4.08 5.84
CA VAL A 63 -2.87 3.62 7.10
C VAL A 63 -1.45 3.10 6.86
N ALA A 64 -1.24 2.29 5.83
CA ALA A 64 0.09 1.80 5.44
C ALA A 64 1.04 2.96 5.11
N THR A 65 0.59 3.94 4.32
CA THR A 65 1.40 5.13 3.96
C THR A 65 1.84 5.91 5.21
N VAL A 66 0.88 6.27 6.07
CA VAL A 66 1.15 7.10 7.26
C VAL A 66 2.04 6.34 8.25
N SER A 67 1.82 5.04 8.41
CA SER A 67 2.59 4.22 9.34
C SER A 67 4.01 3.92 8.84
N LEU A 68 4.21 3.74 7.54
CA LEU A 68 5.54 3.60 6.93
C LEU A 68 6.34 4.92 6.94
N ALA A 69 5.66 6.07 6.79
CA ALA A 69 6.30 7.38 6.82
C ALA A 69 6.78 7.81 8.22
N ARG A 70 6.13 7.32 9.28
CA ARG A 70 6.44 7.69 10.67
C ARG A 70 7.52 6.79 11.28
N ARG A 71 8.43 7.39 12.03
CA ARG A 71 9.48 6.67 12.78
C ARG A 71 8.98 6.33 14.19
N GLY A 72 8.89 5.04 14.53
CA GLY A 72 8.53 4.59 15.88
C GLY A 72 8.12 3.12 15.97
N ARG A 73 8.22 2.52 17.16
CA ARG A 73 7.84 1.11 17.40
C ARG A 73 6.36 0.85 17.11
N GLY A 74 5.46 1.69 17.62
CA GLY A 74 4.02 1.58 17.39
C GLY A 74 3.65 1.72 15.91
N SER A 75 4.24 2.70 15.22
CA SER A 75 4.05 2.89 13.79
C SER A 75 4.43 1.67 12.97
N ARG A 76 5.52 1.00 13.36
CA ARG A 76 5.98 -0.21 12.69
C ARG A 76 5.01 -1.37 12.86
N THR A 77 4.43 -1.55 14.04
CA THR A 77 3.39 -2.57 14.26
C THR A 77 2.16 -2.29 13.40
N VAL A 78 1.73 -1.02 13.32
CA VAL A 78 0.61 -0.62 12.45
C VAL A 78 0.94 -0.88 10.97
N ALA A 79 2.15 -0.57 10.52
CA ALA A 79 2.59 -0.85 9.15
C ALA A 79 2.58 -2.36 8.87
N TRP A 80 3.07 -3.19 9.80
CA TRP A 80 3.00 -4.65 9.69
C TRP A 80 1.57 -5.14 9.52
N THR A 81 0.66 -4.67 10.37
CA THR A 81 -0.76 -5.05 10.30
C THR A 81 -1.38 -4.60 8.99
N ALA A 82 -1.21 -3.33 8.60
CA ALA A 82 -1.81 -2.78 7.39
C ALA A 82 -1.33 -3.50 6.12
N VAL A 83 -0.02 -3.74 6.00
CA VAL A 83 0.56 -4.45 4.86
C VAL A 83 0.13 -5.93 4.83
N THR A 84 -0.07 -6.55 5.99
CA THR A 84 -0.61 -7.92 6.07
C THR A 84 -2.08 -7.95 5.67
N VAL A 85 -2.88 -6.97 6.10
CA VAL A 85 -4.28 -6.82 5.68
C VAL A 85 -4.37 -6.60 4.17
N GLU A 86 -3.49 -5.78 3.59
CA GLU A 86 -3.39 -5.61 2.15
C GLU A 86 -3.08 -6.95 1.45
N LEU A 87 -2.10 -7.72 1.94
CA LEU A 87 -1.75 -9.01 1.38
C LEU A 87 -2.94 -9.99 1.42
N VAL A 88 -3.63 -10.07 2.56
CA VAL A 88 -4.82 -10.92 2.70
C VAL A 88 -5.93 -10.43 1.79
N GLY A 89 -6.15 -9.12 1.72
CA GLY A 89 -7.13 -8.48 0.85
C GLY A 89 -6.89 -8.82 -0.62
N VAL A 90 -5.68 -8.61 -1.13
CA VAL A 90 -5.35 -8.86 -2.54
C VAL A 90 -5.48 -10.34 -2.89
N LEU A 91 -5.05 -11.24 -2.01
CA LEU A 91 -5.15 -12.69 -2.26
C LEU A 91 -6.59 -13.18 -2.17
N ALA A 92 -7.31 -12.82 -1.10
CA ALA A 92 -8.68 -13.28 -0.89
C ALA A 92 -9.65 -12.67 -1.90
N VAL A 93 -9.67 -11.33 -2.03
CA VAL A 93 -10.57 -10.63 -2.97
C VAL A 93 -10.16 -10.92 -4.41
N GLY A 94 -8.87 -10.91 -4.71
CA GLY A 94 -8.36 -11.19 -6.05
C GLY A 94 -8.67 -12.61 -6.50
N ALA A 95 -8.37 -13.63 -5.67
CA ALA A 95 -8.74 -15.00 -6.00
C ALA A 95 -10.26 -15.18 -6.11
N PHE A 96 -11.03 -14.62 -5.17
CA PHE A 96 -12.48 -14.74 -5.18
C PHE A 96 -13.13 -14.10 -6.42
N SER A 97 -12.57 -13.00 -6.91
CA SER A 97 -13.08 -12.34 -8.12
C SER A 97 -12.93 -13.18 -9.41
N PHE A 98 -11.98 -14.11 -9.48
CA PHE A 98 -11.92 -15.08 -10.59
C PHE A 98 -13.08 -16.09 -10.54
N PHE A 99 -13.51 -16.49 -9.34
CA PHE A 99 -14.56 -17.49 -9.16
C PHE A 99 -15.96 -16.91 -9.21
N ARG A 100 -16.13 -15.65 -8.80
CA ARG A 100 -17.43 -14.96 -8.71
C ARG A 100 -17.40 -13.59 -9.40
N PRO A 101 -17.18 -13.56 -10.73
CA PRO A 101 -17.17 -12.29 -11.47
C PRO A 101 -18.50 -11.54 -11.36
N ASP A 102 -19.61 -12.25 -11.12
CA ASP A 102 -20.95 -11.68 -10.87
C ASP A 102 -21.00 -10.75 -9.65
N LEU A 103 -20.13 -10.95 -8.66
CA LEU A 103 -20.06 -10.12 -7.46
C LEU A 103 -19.10 -8.92 -7.61
N PHE A 104 -18.35 -8.87 -8.72
CA PHE A 104 -17.42 -7.79 -9.05
C PHE A 104 -17.74 -7.21 -10.43
N PRO A 105 -18.96 -6.67 -10.66
CA PRO A 105 -19.28 -5.98 -11.90
C PRO A 105 -18.36 -4.77 -12.12
N GLU A 106 -17.86 -4.18 -11.02
CA GLU A 106 -16.84 -3.14 -11.03
C GLU A 106 -15.53 -3.62 -10.41
N ALA A 107 -14.42 -3.27 -11.04
CA ALA A 107 -13.10 -3.63 -10.57
C ALA A 107 -12.67 -2.81 -9.35
N THR A 108 -12.08 -3.49 -8.36
CA THR A 108 -11.42 -2.89 -7.20
C THR A 108 -9.90 -2.92 -7.39
N VAL A 109 -9.15 -2.27 -6.48
CA VAL A 109 -7.67 -2.37 -6.47
C VAL A 109 -7.18 -3.80 -6.26
N TRP A 110 -7.99 -4.66 -5.64
CA TRP A 110 -7.63 -6.04 -5.32
C TRP A 110 -8.22 -7.07 -6.28
N SER A 111 -9.20 -6.69 -7.10
CA SER A 111 -9.84 -7.59 -8.07
C SER A 111 -8.80 -8.16 -9.03
N HIS A 112 -8.95 -9.45 -9.37
CA HIS A 112 -8.05 -10.22 -10.22
C HIS A 112 -6.58 -10.09 -9.81
N LEU A 113 -6.33 -10.10 -8.49
CA LEU A 113 -5.00 -9.91 -7.88
C LEU A 113 -4.35 -8.57 -8.23
N GLY A 114 -5.15 -7.54 -8.52
CA GLY A 114 -4.66 -6.20 -8.90
C GLY A 114 -4.22 -6.09 -10.37
N GLU A 115 -4.76 -6.94 -11.25
CA GLU A 115 -4.51 -6.92 -12.70
C GLU A 115 -4.68 -5.53 -13.31
N GLY A 116 -5.74 -4.80 -12.94
CA GLY A 116 -6.01 -3.44 -13.42
C GLY A 116 -4.94 -2.40 -13.04
N TYR A 117 -3.98 -2.79 -12.20
CA TYR A 117 -2.86 -1.97 -11.74
C TYR A 117 -1.51 -2.64 -12.07
N GLY A 118 -1.48 -3.59 -13.02
CA GLY A 118 -0.27 -4.31 -13.42
C GLY A 118 0.29 -5.22 -12.33
N TYR A 119 -0.58 -5.80 -11.48
CA TYR A 119 -0.22 -6.66 -10.34
C TYR A 119 0.64 -5.98 -9.27
N VAL A 120 0.76 -4.65 -9.29
CA VAL A 120 1.47 -3.91 -8.25
C VAL A 120 0.86 -4.17 -6.86
N PRO A 121 -0.48 -4.19 -6.66
CA PRO A 121 -1.10 -4.55 -5.38
C PRO A 121 -0.73 -5.95 -4.87
N LEU A 122 -0.40 -6.88 -5.77
CA LEU A 122 0.04 -8.23 -5.39
C LEU A 122 1.48 -8.21 -4.88
N VAL A 123 2.37 -7.50 -5.56
CA VAL A 123 3.82 -7.50 -5.26
C VAL A 123 4.17 -6.59 -4.09
N LEU A 124 3.53 -5.43 -4.01
CA LEU A 124 3.80 -4.38 -3.02
C LEU A 124 3.81 -4.88 -1.57
N PRO A 125 2.82 -5.67 -1.09
CA PRO A 125 2.82 -6.13 0.29
C PRO A 125 3.98 -7.08 0.61
N PHE A 126 4.41 -7.93 -0.33
CA PHE A 126 5.61 -8.75 -0.10
C PHE A 126 6.86 -7.89 0.09
N VAL A 127 7.01 -6.84 -0.73
CA VAL A 127 8.10 -5.87 -0.62
C VAL A 127 8.02 -5.11 0.70
N GLY A 128 6.82 -4.67 1.10
CA GLY A 128 6.58 -3.97 2.36
C GLY A 128 6.93 -4.81 3.58
N LEU A 129 6.46 -6.05 3.64
CA LEU A 129 6.78 -6.98 4.74
C LEU A 129 8.27 -7.32 4.75
N TRP A 130 8.88 -7.55 3.58
CA TRP A 130 10.32 -7.79 3.47
C TRP A 130 11.12 -6.62 4.03
N TRP A 131 10.81 -5.38 3.63
CA TRP A 131 11.48 -4.18 4.12
C TRP A 131 11.29 -4.00 5.63
N LEU A 132 10.09 -4.24 6.13
CA LEU A 132 9.76 -4.23 7.55
C LEU A 132 10.40 -5.38 8.34
N ARG A 133 10.87 -6.47 7.72
CA ARG A 133 11.71 -7.49 8.38
C ARG A 133 13.18 -7.05 8.44
N HIS A 134 13.71 -6.51 7.35
CA HIS A 134 15.14 -6.22 7.23
C HIS A 134 15.56 -4.94 7.95
N THR A 135 14.68 -3.95 8.06
CA THR A 135 15.03 -2.65 8.68
C THR A 135 14.88 -2.69 10.21
N ARG A 136 14.93 -3.87 10.85
CA ARG A 136 14.71 -4.00 12.31
C ARG A 136 15.84 -3.24 13.03
N PRO A 137 15.53 -2.31 13.95
CA PRO A 137 16.57 -1.68 14.76
C PRO A 137 17.25 -2.79 15.57
N GLN A 138 18.56 -2.96 15.41
CA GLN A 138 19.30 -3.81 16.35
C GLN A 138 19.13 -3.22 17.74
N PRO A 139 18.85 -4.03 18.77
CA PRO A 139 18.92 -3.55 20.14
C PRO A 139 20.31 -2.97 20.33
N ARG A 140 20.42 -1.67 20.64
CA ARG A 140 21.69 -1.12 21.11
C ARG A 140 21.96 -1.81 22.45
N SER A 141 22.88 -2.76 22.45
CA SER A 141 23.50 -3.35 23.64
C SER A 141 24.37 -2.32 24.33
#